data_AF-A0A7J4LV57-F1
#
_entry.id   AF-A0A7J4LV57-F1
#
_cell.length_a   1.000
_cell.length_b   1.000
_cell.length_c   1.000
_cell.angle_alpha   90.00
_cell.angle_beta   90.00
_cell.angle_gamma   90.00
#
_symmetry.space_group_name_H-M   'P 1'
#
loop_
_entity.id
_entity.type
_entity.pdbx_description
1 polymer ?
#
loop_
_entity_poly.entity_id
_entity_poly.type
_entity_poly.pdbx_seq_one_letter_code
_entity_poly.pdbx_strand_id
1 'polypeptide(L)'
;MLSKKGQGATEYLVILAIVIIIALIVVGVMGGIPGVGSGAKSRASASYWQTADLAIPKYAAYTATDDLNVTIRNNLRSSITLTTVSIGPGTQTCTPTSLAPGQVATCTDDTGASGCSSEGDTFSYPVSVAYRDDDTGASYTFTGEGHEIEGKCAT
;
A
#
# COMPACT_ATOMS: atom_id res chain seq x y z
N MET A 1 20.12 60.13 -38.47
CA MET A 1 19.08 59.07 -38.47
C MET A 1 19.51 57.95 -37.54
N LEU A 2 19.13 58.01 -36.25
CA LEU A 2 19.36 56.90 -35.31
C LEU A 2 18.21 55.90 -35.48
N SER A 3 18.42 54.89 -36.32
CA SER A 3 17.42 53.83 -36.52
C SER A 3 17.63 52.70 -35.51
N LYS A 4 16.60 52.57 -34.66
CA LYS A 4 16.31 51.60 -33.61
C LYS A 4 16.95 50.21 -33.81
N LYS A 5 18.01 49.89 -33.07
CA LYS A 5 18.56 48.51 -32.91
C LYS A 5 18.20 47.82 -31.58
N GLY A 6 17.36 48.43 -30.74
CA GLY A 6 17.00 47.88 -29.42
C GLY A 6 15.64 47.17 -29.33
N GLN A 7 14.81 47.19 -30.38
CA GLN A 7 13.39 46.86 -30.23
C GLN A 7 13.07 45.34 -30.22
N GLY A 8 13.93 44.50 -30.80
CA GLY A 8 13.74 43.04 -30.79
C GLY A 8 14.17 42.36 -29.48
N ALA A 9 15.21 42.87 -28.81
CA ALA A 9 15.72 42.25 -27.58
C ALA A 9 14.71 42.32 -26.42
N THR A 10 13.94 43.40 -26.35
CA THR A 10 12.88 43.57 -25.34
C THR A 10 11.69 42.64 -25.59
N GLU A 11 11.39 42.31 -26.84
CA GLU A 11 10.28 41.41 -27.19
C GLU A 11 10.60 39.96 -26.79
N TYR A 12 11.81 39.49 -27.08
CA TYR A 12 12.24 38.16 -26.66
C TYR A 12 12.35 38.01 -25.13
N LEU A 13 12.79 39.03 -24.41
CA LEU A 13 12.83 39.00 -22.95
C LEU A 13 11.44 38.93 -22.32
N VAL A 14 10.46 39.63 -22.89
CA VAL A 14 9.07 39.59 -22.42
C VAL A 14 8.44 38.22 -22.69
N ILE A 15 8.62 37.67 -23.90
CA ILE A 15 8.09 36.34 -24.24
C ILE A 15 8.72 35.27 -23.36
N LEU A 16 10.04 35.32 -23.15
CA LEU A 16 10.76 34.36 -22.30
C LEU A 16 10.27 34.41 -20.85
N ALA A 17 10.06 35.60 -20.30
CA ALA A 17 9.51 35.77 -18.95
C ALA A 17 8.10 35.16 -18.82
N ILE A 18 7.23 35.39 -19.81
CA ILE A 18 5.87 34.82 -19.82
C ILE A 18 5.92 33.30 -19.89
N VAL A 19 6.77 32.73 -20.75
CA VAL A 19 6.91 31.27 -20.89
C VAL A 19 7.38 30.64 -19.57
N ILE A 20 8.33 31.25 -18.87
CA ILE A 20 8.81 30.76 -17.57
C ILE A 20 7.69 30.83 -16.53
N ILE A 21 6.92 31.92 -16.48
CA ILE A 21 5.80 32.07 -15.55
C ILE A 21 4.75 30.98 -15.80
N ILE A 22 4.38 30.73 -17.06
CA ILE A 22 3.43 29.67 -17.42
C ILE A 22 3.97 28.29 -17.03
N ALA A 23 5.25 28.01 -17.31
CA ALA A 23 5.88 26.74 -16.93
C ALA A 23 5.84 26.50 -15.41
N LEU A 24 6.12 27.53 -14.60
CA LEU A 24 6.06 27.44 -13.14
C LEU A 24 4.63 27.27 -12.61
N ILE A 25 3.64 27.89 -13.24
CA ILE A 25 2.22 27.68 -12.90
C ILE A 25 1.82 26.23 -13.20
N VAL A 26 2.20 25.70 -14.37
CA VAL A 26 1.88 24.31 -14.74
C VAL A 26 2.51 23.32 -13.76
N VAL A 27 3.78 23.52 -13.38
CA VAL A 27 4.45 22.69 -12.37
C VAL A 27 3.79 22.85 -10.99
N GLY A 28 3.40 24.06 -10.60
CA GLY A 28 2.71 24.32 -9.33
C GLY A 28 1.31 23.68 -9.27
N VAL A 29 0.58 23.68 -10.39
CA VAL A 29 -0.75 23.07 -10.49
C VAL A 29 -0.66 21.54 -10.59
N MET A 30 0.32 21.00 -11.32
CA MET A 30 0.53 19.54 -11.41
C MET A 30 1.21 18.93 -10.17
N GLY A 31 2.00 19.70 -9.42
CA GLY A 31 2.55 19.28 -8.13
C GLY A 31 1.56 19.38 -6.95
N GLY A 32 0.35 19.91 -7.19
CA GLY A 32 -0.57 20.41 -6.17
C GLY A 32 -1.75 19.51 -5.79
N ILE A 33 -1.67 18.18 -5.97
CA ILE A 33 -2.67 17.27 -5.36
C ILE A 33 -2.02 16.31 -4.34
N PRO A 34 -1.50 16.83 -3.21
CA PRO A 34 -1.13 16.01 -2.07
C PRO A 34 -2.42 15.51 -1.40
N GLY A 35 -2.91 14.35 -1.82
CA GLY A 35 -4.08 13.72 -1.19
C GLY A 35 -4.79 12.65 -2.02
N VAL A 36 -4.62 12.63 -3.34
CA VAL A 36 -5.23 11.60 -4.21
C VAL A 36 -4.41 10.29 -4.22
N GLY A 37 -3.12 10.36 -3.87
CA GLY A 37 -2.23 9.19 -3.88
C GLY A 37 -2.56 8.12 -2.82
N SER A 38 -2.82 8.50 -1.57
CA SER A 38 -2.97 7.51 -0.48
C SER A 38 -4.27 6.70 -0.58
N GLY A 39 -5.39 7.35 -0.91
CA GLY A 39 -6.67 6.65 -1.10
C GLY A 39 -6.69 5.76 -2.35
N ALA A 40 -6.00 6.17 -3.42
CA ALA A 40 -5.88 5.37 -4.63
C ALA A 40 -5.02 4.11 -4.41
N LYS A 41 -3.88 4.25 -3.72
CA LYS A 41 -3.02 3.11 -3.42
C LYS A 41 -3.65 2.12 -2.45
N SER A 42 -4.33 2.57 -1.40
CA SER A 42 -5.07 1.68 -0.49
C SER A 42 -6.16 0.87 -1.22
N ARG A 43 -6.88 1.47 -2.18
CA ARG A 43 -7.86 0.74 -3.02
C ARG A 43 -7.18 -0.26 -3.96
N ALA A 44 -6.06 0.11 -4.57
CA ALA A 44 -5.30 -0.79 -5.44
C ALA A 44 -4.75 -1.99 -4.66
N SER A 45 -4.15 -1.73 -3.49
CA SER A 45 -3.71 -2.74 -2.53
C SER A 45 -4.87 -3.66 -2.14
N ALA A 46 -5.99 -3.10 -1.67
CA ALA A 46 -7.17 -3.89 -1.33
C ALA A 46 -7.66 -4.76 -2.49
N SER A 47 -7.68 -4.24 -3.72
CA SER A 47 -8.08 -5.02 -4.90
C SER A 47 -7.14 -6.19 -5.18
N TYR A 48 -5.82 -5.99 -5.09
CA TYR A 48 -4.83 -7.05 -5.27
C TYR A 48 -5.04 -8.17 -4.25
N TRP A 49 -5.15 -7.79 -2.97
CA TRP A 49 -5.26 -8.72 -1.87
C TRP A 49 -6.57 -9.53 -1.86
N GLN A 50 -7.61 -9.12 -2.59
CA GLN A 50 -8.83 -9.94 -2.72
C GLN A 50 -8.64 -11.15 -3.64
N THR A 51 -7.75 -11.04 -4.62
CA THR A 51 -7.57 -12.05 -5.69
C THR A 51 -6.29 -12.87 -5.58
N ALA A 52 -5.37 -12.48 -4.70
CA ALA A 52 -4.14 -13.22 -4.42
C ALA A 52 -4.41 -14.68 -4.00
N ASP A 53 -3.44 -15.57 -4.22
CA ASP A 53 -3.50 -16.98 -3.83
C ASP A 53 -3.75 -17.15 -2.32
N LEU A 54 -3.11 -16.29 -1.51
CA LEU A 54 -3.48 -16.05 -0.12
C LEU A 54 -4.08 -14.66 -0.03
N ALA A 55 -5.40 -14.60 -0.07
CA ALA A 55 -6.13 -13.35 -0.04
C ALA A 55 -6.14 -12.74 1.36
N ILE A 56 -6.09 -11.41 1.42
CA ILE A 56 -6.25 -10.64 2.65
C ILE A 56 -7.49 -9.75 2.51
N PRO A 57 -8.71 -10.30 2.70
CA PRO A 57 -9.93 -9.57 2.39
C PRO A 57 -10.24 -8.43 3.36
N LYS A 58 -9.70 -8.48 4.58
CA LYS A 58 -9.89 -7.46 5.62
C LYS A 58 -8.62 -7.34 6.45
N TYR A 59 -8.26 -6.10 6.77
CA TYR A 59 -7.18 -5.77 7.68
C TYR A 59 -7.50 -4.43 8.37
N ALA A 60 -7.05 -4.26 9.61
CA ALA A 60 -7.18 -3.04 10.39
C ALA A 60 -6.03 -2.94 11.41
N ALA A 61 -5.37 -1.80 11.44
CA ALA A 61 -4.34 -1.46 12.42
C ALA A 61 -4.95 -0.48 13.45
N TYR A 62 -4.85 -0.77 14.74
CA TYR A 62 -5.50 -0.02 15.82
C TYR A 62 -4.47 0.78 16.62
N THR A 63 -4.72 2.07 16.76
CA THR A 63 -3.84 3.02 17.47
C THR A 63 -3.91 2.87 19.00
N ALA A 64 -5.06 2.44 19.54
CA ALA A 64 -5.28 2.36 20.98
C ALA A 64 -4.62 1.15 21.64
N THR A 65 -4.54 0.04 20.91
CA THR A 65 -4.01 -1.25 21.40
C THR A 65 -2.68 -1.65 20.75
N ASP A 66 -2.28 -0.96 19.68
CA ASP A 66 -1.16 -1.34 18.80
C ASP A 66 -1.39 -2.67 18.05
N ASP A 67 -2.66 -3.10 17.97
CA ASP A 67 -3.05 -4.36 17.35
C ASP A 67 -3.13 -4.23 15.83
N LEU A 68 -2.63 -5.25 15.12
CA LEU A 68 -2.89 -5.46 13.70
C LEU A 68 -3.79 -6.69 13.53
N ASN A 69 -5.04 -6.46 13.16
CA ASN A 69 -6.02 -7.51 12.89
C ASN A 69 -6.15 -7.74 11.39
N VAL A 70 -5.89 -8.95 10.94
CA VAL A 70 -5.87 -9.33 9.54
C VAL A 70 -6.66 -10.62 9.34
N THR A 71 -7.42 -10.72 8.26
CA THR A 71 -8.03 -11.99 7.87
C THR A 71 -7.30 -12.51 6.65
N ILE A 72 -6.89 -13.78 6.67
CA ILE A 72 -6.26 -14.46 5.53
C ILE A 72 -7.23 -15.51 5.01
N ARG A 73 -7.45 -15.55 3.70
CA ARG A 73 -8.27 -16.55 3.03
C ARG A 73 -7.40 -17.37 2.07
N ASN A 74 -7.55 -18.68 2.15
CA ASN A 74 -6.94 -19.57 1.17
C ASN A 74 -7.74 -19.52 -0.14
N ASN A 75 -7.18 -18.92 -1.21
CA ASN A 75 -7.78 -18.96 -2.56
C ASN A 75 -7.19 -20.09 -3.42
N LEU A 76 -6.23 -20.86 -2.91
CA LEU A 76 -5.67 -22.03 -3.60
C LEU A 76 -6.71 -23.15 -3.68
N ARG A 77 -6.43 -24.12 -4.55
CA ARG A 77 -7.27 -25.31 -4.74
C ARG A 77 -7.02 -26.41 -3.70
N SER A 78 -5.85 -26.39 -3.07
CA SER A 78 -5.43 -27.34 -2.05
C SER A 78 -5.62 -26.76 -0.64
N SER A 79 -5.69 -27.65 0.35
CA SER A 79 -5.66 -27.24 1.75
C SER A 79 -4.25 -26.84 2.14
N ILE A 80 -4.14 -25.82 2.98
CA ILE A 80 -2.84 -25.33 3.45
C ILE A 80 -2.81 -25.23 4.97
N THR A 81 -1.63 -25.37 5.54
CA THR A 81 -1.35 -25.05 6.93
C THR A 81 -0.42 -23.84 7.00
N LEU A 82 -0.90 -22.74 7.58
CA LEU A 82 -0.11 -21.55 7.89
C LEU A 82 0.94 -21.90 8.95
N THR A 83 2.20 -21.57 8.67
CA THR A 83 3.33 -21.82 9.59
C THR A 83 3.84 -20.55 10.21
N THR A 84 4.13 -19.53 9.39
CA THR A 84 4.57 -18.22 9.85
C THR A 84 3.88 -17.16 9.02
N VAL A 85 3.18 -16.25 9.67
CA VAL A 85 2.56 -15.09 9.02
C VAL A 85 3.22 -13.86 9.61
N SER A 86 3.92 -13.10 8.77
CA SER A 86 4.55 -11.84 9.17
C SER A 86 4.01 -10.72 8.31
N ILE A 87 3.61 -9.64 8.96
CA ILE A 87 3.07 -8.46 8.31
C ILE A 87 3.72 -7.25 9.00
N GLY A 88 4.42 -6.42 8.22
CA GLY A 88 5.21 -5.32 8.77
C GLY A 88 6.37 -5.85 9.63
N PRO A 89 6.66 -5.23 10.79
CA PRO A 89 7.68 -5.75 11.71
C PRO A 89 7.18 -6.92 12.57
N GLY A 90 5.90 -7.25 12.46
CA GLY A 90 5.18 -8.11 13.37
C GLY A 90 5.01 -9.56 12.90
N THR A 91 4.74 -10.47 13.83
CA THR A 91 4.39 -11.87 13.55
C THR A 91 2.99 -12.14 14.05
N GLN A 92 2.12 -12.57 13.14
CA GLN A 92 0.71 -12.76 13.40
C GLN A 92 0.43 -14.15 13.98
N THR A 93 -0.49 -14.20 14.93
CA THR A 93 -1.07 -15.44 15.45
C THR A 93 -2.40 -15.68 14.76
N CYS A 94 -2.49 -16.75 13.96
CA CYS A 94 -3.65 -17.05 13.13
C CYS A 94 -4.50 -18.19 13.69
N THR A 95 -5.82 -18.02 13.69
CA THR A 95 -6.80 -19.05 14.05
C THR A 95 -7.93 -19.12 13.03
N PRO A 96 -8.23 -20.30 12.45
CA PRO A 96 -7.43 -21.53 12.48
C PRO A 96 -6.14 -21.42 11.63
N THR A 97 -5.17 -22.30 11.87
CA THR A 97 -3.93 -22.36 11.07
C THR A 97 -4.05 -23.26 9.84
N SER A 98 -4.93 -24.26 9.86
CA SER A 98 -5.24 -25.09 8.68
C SER A 98 -6.47 -24.53 7.97
N LEU A 99 -6.32 -24.24 6.68
CA LEU A 99 -7.30 -23.60 5.82
C LEU A 99 -7.60 -24.48 4.61
N ALA A 100 -8.83 -24.99 4.56
CA ALA A 100 -9.38 -25.56 3.33
C ALA A 100 -9.54 -24.46 2.24
N PRO A 101 -9.68 -24.84 0.97
CA PRO A 101 -9.99 -23.89 -0.10
C PRO A 101 -11.20 -23.00 0.23
N GLY A 102 -11.01 -21.69 0.15
CA GLY A 102 -12.00 -20.66 0.49
C GLY A 102 -12.16 -20.36 1.98
N GLN A 103 -11.51 -21.11 2.88
CA GLN A 103 -11.59 -20.90 4.32
C GLN A 103 -10.76 -19.68 4.76
N VAL A 104 -11.21 -19.03 5.83
CA VAL A 104 -10.62 -17.82 6.39
C VAL A 104 -10.01 -18.09 7.76
N ALA A 105 -8.79 -17.60 7.99
CA ALA A 105 -8.15 -17.44 9.29
C ALA A 105 -8.27 -15.98 9.74
N THR A 106 -8.48 -15.78 11.04
CA THR A 106 -8.26 -14.47 11.69
C THR A 106 -6.89 -14.49 12.33
N CYS A 107 -6.09 -13.48 11.99
CA CYS A 107 -4.71 -13.31 12.40
C CYS A 107 -4.60 -12.00 13.18
N THR A 108 -3.98 -12.05 14.35
CA THR A 108 -3.77 -10.88 15.20
C THR A 108 -2.32 -10.77 15.62
N ASP A 109 -1.86 -9.54 15.79
CA ASP A 109 -0.57 -9.22 16.39
C ASP A 109 -0.75 -8.00 17.30
N ASP A 110 -0.53 -8.22 18.58
CA ASP A 110 -0.72 -7.22 19.65
C ASP A 110 0.38 -6.13 19.65
N THR A 111 1.32 -6.18 18.70
CA THR A 111 2.40 -5.21 18.48
C THR A 111 2.60 -4.86 17.00
N GLY A 112 1.60 -5.18 16.17
CA GLY A 112 1.72 -5.16 14.71
C GLY A 112 1.42 -3.81 14.07
N ALA A 113 0.77 -2.87 14.77
CA ALA A 113 0.35 -1.58 14.23
C ALA A 113 1.45 -0.50 14.24
N SER A 114 2.72 -0.92 14.10
CA SER A 114 3.87 -0.01 14.06
C SER A 114 3.70 1.16 13.06
N GLY A 115 3.81 2.40 13.52
CA GLY A 115 3.63 3.58 12.68
C GLY A 115 2.20 4.16 12.68
N CYS A 116 1.27 3.57 13.43
CA CYS A 116 -0.02 4.16 13.75
C CYS A 116 0.05 5.03 15.02
N SER A 117 0.44 6.31 14.89
CA SER A 117 0.54 7.23 16.05
C SER A 117 -0.78 7.95 16.34
N SER A 118 -1.65 8.08 15.35
CA SER A 118 -2.93 8.77 15.43
C SER A 118 -3.94 8.15 14.46
N GLU A 119 -5.23 8.32 14.76
CA GLU A 119 -6.30 7.88 13.89
C GLU A 119 -6.16 8.53 12.50
N GLY A 120 -6.31 7.72 11.45
CA GLY A 120 -6.22 8.21 10.07
C GLY A 120 -4.79 8.27 9.51
N ASP A 121 -3.77 8.00 10.32
CA ASP A 121 -2.39 7.79 9.84
C ASP A 121 -2.38 6.71 8.77
N THR A 122 -1.58 6.90 7.73
CA THR A 122 -1.44 5.90 6.67
C THR A 122 -0.37 4.90 7.02
N PHE A 123 -0.66 3.61 6.84
CA PHE A 123 0.33 2.55 6.98
C PHE A 123 0.55 1.82 5.66
N SER A 124 1.74 1.22 5.52
CA SER A 124 2.13 0.36 4.42
C SER A 124 2.98 -0.76 5.00
N TYR A 125 2.49 -2.00 4.92
CA TYR A 125 3.19 -3.15 5.50
C TYR A 125 3.47 -4.24 4.47
N PRO A 126 4.74 -4.69 4.34
CA PRO A 126 5.06 -5.89 3.59
C PRO A 126 4.42 -7.11 4.23
N VAL A 127 4.04 -8.08 3.41
CA VAL A 127 3.43 -9.33 3.84
C VAL A 127 4.36 -10.48 3.49
N SER A 128 4.52 -11.43 4.40
CA SER A 128 5.23 -12.68 4.19
C SER A 128 4.49 -13.81 4.89
N VAL A 129 3.94 -14.74 4.11
CA VAL A 129 3.19 -15.89 4.60
C VAL A 129 3.91 -17.16 4.19
N ALA A 130 4.51 -17.82 5.17
CA ALA A 130 4.97 -19.19 5.04
C ALA A 130 3.79 -20.14 5.29
N TYR A 131 3.61 -21.11 4.41
CA TYR A 131 2.59 -22.14 4.51
C TYR A 131 3.09 -23.47 3.98
N ARG A 132 2.46 -24.55 4.43
CA ARG A 132 2.65 -25.90 3.91
C ARG A 132 1.41 -26.30 3.12
N ASP A 133 1.59 -26.84 1.93
CA ASP A 133 0.53 -27.48 1.16
C ASP A 133 0.27 -28.87 1.75
N ASP A 134 -0.98 -29.15 2.14
CA ASP A 134 -1.31 -30.39 2.85
C ASP A 134 -1.47 -31.61 1.91
N ASP A 135 -1.61 -31.39 0.61
CA ASP A 135 -1.69 -32.47 -0.39
C ASP A 135 -0.30 -33.00 -0.76
N THR A 136 0.69 -32.10 -0.85
CA THR A 136 2.06 -32.42 -1.28
C THR A 136 3.06 -32.47 -0.12
N GLY A 137 2.75 -31.84 1.01
CA GLY A 137 3.65 -31.66 2.15
C GLY A 137 4.76 -30.62 1.91
N ALA A 138 4.77 -29.95 0.75
CA ALA A 138 5.78 -28.95 0.42
C ALA A 138 5.51 -27.61 1.13
N SER A 139 6.58 -26.91 1.48
CA SER A 139 6.51 -25.58 2.12
C SER A 139 6.81 -24.48 1.11
N TYR A 140 6.03 -23.39 1.19
CA TYR A 140 6.10 -22.23 0.31
C TYR A 140 6.07 -20.94 1.12
N THR A 141 6.57 -19.86 0.51
CA THR A 141 6.48 -18.51 1.06
C THR A 141 5.83 -17.60 0.04
N PHE A 142 4.72 -16.98 0.42
CA PHE A 142 3.99 -16.01 -0.36
C PHE A 142 4.26 -14.59 0.17
N THR A 143 4.73 -13.69 -0.69
CA THR A 143 5.13 -12.33 -0.30
C THR A 143 4.27 -11.23 -0.94
N GLY A 144 3.13 -11.59 -1.53
CA GLY A 144 2.28 -10.63 -2.24
C GLY A 144 2.95 -9.99 -3.47
N GLU A 145 3.98 -10.62 -4.03
CA GLU A 145 4.69 -10.14 -5.24
C GLU A 145 5.22 -8.69 -5.11
N GLY A 146 5.52 -8.24 -3.89
CA GLY A 146 5.97 -6.88 -3.61
C GLY A 146 4.85 -5.86 -3.41
N HIS A 147 3.58 -6.28 -3.44
CA HIS A 147 2.46 -5.48 -2.96
C HIS A 147 2.44 -5.49 -1.42
N GLU A 148 2.17 -4.33 -0.84
CA GLU A 148 2.02 -4.13 0.60
C GLU A 148 0.53 -4.01 0.94
N ILE A 149 0.15 -4.29 2.19
CA ILE A 149 -1.16 -3.88 2.68
C ILE A 149 -1.11 -2.39 3.01
N GLU A 150 -2.04 -1.63 2.45
CA GLU A 150 -2.06 -0.18 2.58
C GLU A 150 -3.41 0.31 3.09
N GLY A 151 -3.40 1.10 4.15
CA GLY A 151 -4.64 1.56 4.76
C GLY A 151 -4.46 2.76 5.65
N LYS A 152 -5.50 3.03 6.44
CA LYS A 152 -5.49 4.03 7.49
C LYS A 152 -5.68 3.37 8.84
N CYS A 153 -4.96 3.86 9.84
CA CYS A 153 -5.06 3.41 11.21
C CYS A 153 -6.44 3.77 11.78
N ALA A 154 -7.02 2.84 12.51
CA ALA A 154 -8.29 2.98 13.21
C ALA A 154 -8.04 3.24 14.72
N THR A 155 -9.09 3.67 15.41
CA THR A 155 -9.19 3.67 16.87
C THR A 155 -9.71 2.36 17.39
#